data_AF-A0A2J7YNC9-F1
#
_entry.id   AF-A0A2J7YNC9-F1
#
_cell.length_a   1.000
_cell.length_b   1.000
_cell.length_c   1.000
_cell.angle_alpha   90.00
_cell.angle_beta   90.00
_cell.angle_gamma   90.00
#
_symmetry.space_group_name_H-M   'P 1'
#
loop_
_entity.id
_entity.type
_entity.pdbx_description
1 polymer ?
#
loop_
_entity_poly.entity_id
_entity_poly.type
_entity_poly.pdbx_seq_one_letter_code
_entity_poly.pdbx_strand_id
1 'polypeptide(L)'
;MVEPPWNLWWQRIYHRAKALAQTGQPLTPERGFPGTTENLGTWLYEHYTTYSSLHPRQQRLLADLDITQERARGAAPRRRNLKAARRTALDHTRAYGNEHGHLCAPTSARQDGFPIGKWLHSQRVRARRGQLDPALNQALTDIDSRWNPPWPTDWQREHHIAHAAVAAGSRLDPEAGFRNFDDLTGQWLYTQCVNYTALQPGQQHLLARLGLTKPLAATAVPNPATRHPATETGLHYARTWAAEHGTLDLPRTTHHAGFPLGRWLVRQRHQANLHRELSDTPWPHEEALACIDPYWNPPWGMKWQRRYQAARAQLTPGHALAPNQGFPGTPDWTGQWLYNQCTVYDNLHPHQQQLLADLGLTAEDARAAQPRRIPQAAAFTAGLAHARAWARQHGNLAVPEPARHDGYRLGAWLRAQRRRANRGKLPTDRTKALEAIDPHWNPAGGLRWHQRLPHRPHAHHRPHPGHHGRLQRAPRRHSEMAVHPVLQLRQPGYERDCGSRFDVTMGVTI
;
A
#
# COMPACT_ATOMS: atom_id res chain seq x y z
N MET A 1 -24.79 -50.41 -51.50
CA MET A 1 -25.27 -49.05 -51.18
C MET A 1 -24.12 -48.10 -51.41
N VAL A 2 -24.24 -47.14 -52.33
CA VAL A 2 -23.17 -46.18 -52.62
C VAL A 2 -23.06 -45.22 -51.44
N GLU A 3 -21.91 -45.18 -50.79
CA GLU A 3 -21.67 -44.23 -49.69
C GLU A 3 -21.92 -42.79 -50.17
N PRO A 4 -22.63 -41.97 -49.36
CA PRO A 4 -22.86 -40.60 -49.74
C PRO A 4 -21.53 -39.84 -49.84
N PRO A 5 -21.37 -38.92 -50.82
CA PRO A 5 -20.13 -38.18 -51.05
C PRO A 5 -19.85 -37.08 -50.00
N TRP A 6 -20.47 -37.15 -48.82
CA TRP A 6 -20.33 -36.15 -47.76
C TRP A 6 -20.08 -36.80 -46.41
N ASN A 7 -19.39 -36.08 -45.53
CA ASN A 7 -19.05 -36.59 -44.20
C ASN A 7 -20.24 -36.58 -43.23
N LEU A 8 -20.10 -37.32 -42.12
CA LEU A 8 -21.13 -37.43 -41.07
C LEU A 8 -21.51 -36.09 -40.44
N TRP A 9 -20.58 -35.13 -40.42
CA TRP A 9 -20.86 -33.79 -39.90
C TRP A 9 -21.85 -33.03 -40.80
N TRP A 10 -21.65 -33.08 -42.12
CA TRP A 10 -22.57 -32.53 -43.10
C TRP A 10 -23.97 -33.12 -42.90
N GLN A 11 -24.06 -34.44 -42.76
CA GLN A 11 -25.34 -35.14 -42.53
C GLN A 11 -26.01 -34.70 -41.22
N ARG A 12 -25.27 -34.58 -40.12
CA ARG A 12 -25.81 -34.14 -38.81
C ARG A 12 -26.33 -32.70 -38.86
N ILE A 13 -25.62 -31.79 -39.53
CA ILE A 13 -26.07 -30.40 -39.64
C ILE A 13 -27.25 -30.28 -40.62
N TYR A 14 -27.26 -31.04 -41.71
CA TYR A 14 -28.40 -31.14 -42.62
C TYR A 14 -29.68 -31.60 -41.89
N HIS A 15 -29.61 -32.65 -41.07
CA HIS A 15 -30.79 -33.08 -40.29
C HIS A 15 -31.26 -32.03 -39.27
N ARG A 16 -30.35 -31.24 -38.69
CA ARG A 16 -30.72 -30.10 -37.84
C ARG A 16 -31.40 -28.98 -38.64
N ALA A 17 -30.91 -28.69 -39.84
CA ALA A 17 -31.54 -27.74 -40.75
C ALA A 17 -32.93 -28.21 -41.17
N LYS A 18 -33.07 -29.51 -41.49
CA LYS A 18 -34.35 -30.15 -41.84
C LYS A 18 -35.36 -30.10 -40.69
N ALA A 19 -34.92 -30.43 -39.47
CA ALA A 19 -35.78 -30.35 -38.29
C ALA A 19 -36.27 -28.90 -38.06
N LEU A 20 -35.40 -27.91 -38.26
CA LEU A 20 -35.78 -26.49 -38.15
C LEU A 20 -36.75 -26.04 -39.25
N ALA A 21 -36.56 -26.50 -40.49
CA ALA A 21 -37.50 -26.21 -41.58
C ALA A 21 -38.89 -26.82 -41.29
N GLN A 22 -38.94 -28.00 -40.65
CA GLN A 22 -40.18 -28.66 -40.24
C GLN A 22 -40.92 -27.96 -39.11
N THR A 23 -40.27 -27.12 -38.30
CA THR A 23 -40.95 -26.29 -37.29
C THR A 23 -41.66 -25.07 -37.90
N GLY A 24 -41.63 -24.91 -39.23
CA GLY A 24 -42.25 -23.77 -39.93
C GLY A 24 -41.47 -22.46 -39.81
N GLN A 25 -40.23 -22.49 -39.29
CA GLN A 25 -39.38 -21.31 -39.19
C GLN A 25 -38.68 -21.08 -40.54
N PRO A 26 -38.92 -19.96 -41.24
CA PRO A 26 -38.32 -19.71 -42.55
C PRO A 26 -36.82 -19.43 -42.44
N LEU A 27 -36.02 -20.16 -43.23
CA LEU A 27 -34.62 -19.82 -43.47
C LEU A 27 -34.59 -18.52 -44.31
N THR A 28 -34.12 -17.44 -43.69
CA THR A 28 -34.00 -16.11 -44.31
C THR A 28 -32.52 -15.82 -44.60
N PRO A 29 -31.97 -16.34 -45.72
CA PRO A 29 -30.56 -16.18 -46.09
C PRO A 29 -30.19 -14.72 -46.29
N GLU A 30 -31.11 -13.88 -46.77
CA GLU A 30 -30.92 -12.44 -47.00
C GLU A 30 -30.73 -11.66 -45.68
N ARG A 31 -31.14 -12.25 -44.55
CA ARG A 31 -31.00 -11.68 -43.20
C ARG A 31 -29.94 -12.38 -42.35
N GLY A 32 -29.13 -13.27 -42.94
CA GLY A 32 -28.07 -14.00 -42.22
C GLY A 32 -28.58 -15.09 -41.28
N PHE A 33 -29.70 -15.73 -41.64
CA PHE A 33 -30.30 -16.87 -40.92
C PHE A 33 -30.68 -16.58 -39.45
N PRO A 34 -31.46 -15.52 -39.14
CA PRO A 34 -31.93 -15.22 -37.80
C PRO A 34 -32.68 -16.41 -37.16
N GLY A 35 -32.53 -16.57 -35.85
CA GLY A 35 -33.16 -17.65 -35.08
C GLY A 35 -32.51 -19.03 -35.23
N THR A 36 -31.47 -19.18 -36.06
CA THR A 36 -30.61 -20.39 -36.06
C THR A 36 -29.53 -20.28 -34.97
N THR A 37 -29.05 -21.44 -34.47
CA THR A 37 -27.83 -21.47 -33.66
C THR A 37 -26.63 -20.97 -34.46
N GLU A 38 -25.60 -20.45 -33.79
CA GLU A 38 -24.46 -19.81 -34.45
C GLU A 38 -23.70 -20.75 -35.40
N ASN A 39 -23.58 -22.03 -35.04
CA ASN A 39 -22.99 -23.08 -35.88
C ASN A 39 -23.87 -23.41 -37.10
N LEU A 40 -25.19 -23.52 -36.92
CA LEU A 40 -26.12 -23.84 -38.01
C LEU A 40 -26.21 -22.70 -39.02
N GLY A 41 -26.33 -21.45 -38.56
CA GLY A 41 -26.38 -20.28 -39.44
C GLY A 41 -25.09 -20.07 -40.23
N THR A 42 -23.92 -20.34 -39.64
CA THR A 42 -22.63 -20.28 -40.36
C THR A 42 -22.55 -21.37 -41.42
N TRP A 43 -22.95 -22.61 -41.10
CA TRP A 43 -22.98 -23.72 -42.05
C TRP A 43 -23.92 -23.45 -43.23
N LEU A 44 -25.12 -22.92 -42.97
CA LEU A 44 -26.09 -22.54 -43.99
C LEU A 44 -25.50 -21.48 -44.92
N TYR A 45 -24.88 -20.43 -44.39
CA TYR A 45 -24.23 -19.41 -45.20
C TYR A 45 -23.13 -19.98 -46.11
N GLU A 46 -22.26 -20.84 -45.58
CA GLU A 46 -21.21 -21.49 -46.38
C GLU A 46 -21.81 -22.32 -47.53
N HIS A 47 -22.89 -23.07 -47.27
CA HIS A 47 -23.49 -23.92 -48.30
C HIS A 47 -24.34 -23.14 -49.33
N TYR A 48 -24.94 -22.01 -48.94
CA TYR A 48 -25.57 -21.09 -49.89
C TYR A 48 -24.49 -20.47 -50.82
N THR A 49 -23.34 -20.06 -50.29
CA THR A 49 -22.27 -19.42 -51.08
C THR A 49 -21.49 -20.39 -51.97
N THR A 50 -21.40 -21.67 -51.62
CA THR A 50 -20.72 -22.70 -52.43
C THR A 50 -21.67 -23.60 -53.20
N TYR A 51 -22.98 -23.30 -53.25
CA TYR A 51 -24.03 -24.20 -53.77
C TYR A 51 -23.74 -24.80 -55.16
N SER A 52 -23.24 -23.97 -56.09
CA SER A 52 -22.90 -24.37 -57.45
C SER A 52 -21.75 -25.39 -57.55
N SER A 53 -20.92 -25.47 -56.51
CA SER A 53 -19.80 -26.42 -56.41
C SER A 53 -20.13 -27.69 -55.62
N LEU A 54 -21.36 -27.82 -55.10
CA LEU A 54 -21.79 -29.00 -54.34
C LEU A 54 -22.14 -30.18 -55.26
N HIS A 55 -22.03 -31.40 -54.73
CA HIS A 55 -22.40 -32.60 -55.46
C HIS A 55 -23.91 -32.61 -55.83
N PRO A 56 -24.35 -33.11 -57.00
CA PRO A 56 -25.76 -33.05 -57.43
C PRO A 56 -26.77 -33.64 -56.44
N ARG A 57 -26.38 -34.70 -55.71
CA ARG A 57 -27.21 -35.26 -54.62
C ARG A 57 -27.36 -34.33 -53.41
N GLN A 58 -26.33 -33.55 -53.06
CA GLN A 58 -26.42 -32.54 -52.00
C GLN A 58 -27.31 -31.38 -52.44
N GLN A 59 -27.21 -30.95 -53.70
CA GLN A 59 -28.07 -29.91 -54.26
C GLN A 59 -29.56 -30.30 -54.17
N ARG A 60 -29.91 -31.55 -54.50
CA ARG A 60 -31.28 -32.07 -54.33
C ARG A 60 -31.75 -32.05 -52.88
N LEU A 61 -30.93 -32.56 -51.95
CA LEU A 61 -31.27 -32.56 -50.52
C LEU A 61 -31.44 -31.14 -49.97
N LEU A 62 -30.59 -30.21 -50.38
CA LEU A 62 -30.71 -28.80 -49.99
C LEU A 62 -31.95 -28.14 -50.62
N ALA A 63 -32.30 -28.49 -51.86
CA ALA A 63 -33.53 -28.02 -52.51
C ALA A 63 -34.80 -28.45 -51.75
N ASP A 64 -34.80 -29.63 -51.13
CA ASP A 64 -35.90 -30.08 -50.24
C ASP A 64 -36.10 -29.17 -49.01
N LEU A 65 -35.09 -28.34 -48.67
CA LEU A 65 -35.14 -27.35 -47.59
C LEU A 65 -35.34 -25.91 -48.11
N ASP A 66 -35.75 -25.76 -49.38
CA ASP A 66 -35.88 -24.49 -50.09
C ASP A 66 -34.54 -23.71 -50.19
N ILE A 67 -33.43 -24.45 -50.23
CA ILE A 67 -32.08 -23.91 -50.46
C ILE A 67 -31.74 -24.14 -51.94
N THR A 68 -31.94 -23.10 -52.75
CA THR A 68 -31.73 -23.13 -54.21
C THR A 68 -30.66 -22.14 -54.67
N GLN A 69 -30.17 -22.32 -55.91
CA GLN A 69 -29.17 -21.44 -56.52
C GLN A 69 -29.68 -19.99 -56.70
N GLU A 70 -30.99 -19.78 -56.84
CA GLU A 70 -31.58 -18.44 -56.94
C GLU A 70 -31.54 -17.72 -55.59
N ARG A 71 -31.89 -18.42 -54.50
CA ARG A 71 -31.82 -17.88 -53.14
C ARG A 71 -30.38 -17.74 -52.61
N ALA A 72 -29.44 -18.52 -53.16
CA ALA A 72 -28.00 -18.38 -52.92
C ALA A 72 -27.45 -16.99 -53.26
N ARG A 73 -27.95 -16.35 -54.32
CA ARG A 73 -27.45 -15.04 -54.78
C ARG A 73 -27.77 -13.90 -53.81
N GLY A 74 -28.81 -14.04 -53.00
CA GLY A 74 -29.23 -13.06 -51.99
C GLY A 74 -28.70 -13.33 -50.58
N ALA A 75 -27.93 -14.40 -50.36
CA ALA A 75 -27.51 -14.80 -49.02
C ALA A 75 -26.52 -13.81 -48.40
N ALA A 76 -26.92 -13.16 -47.32
CA ALA A 76 -26.07 -12.30 -46.53
C ALA A 76 -25.29 -13.15 -45.50
N PRO A 77 -23.99 -12.85 -45.25
CA PRO A 77 -23.27 -13.45 -44.14
C PRO A 77 -24.00 -13.17 -42.83
N ARG A 78 -24.04 -14.17 -41.94
CA ARG A 78 -24.45 -13.93 -40.56
C ARG A 78 -23.55 -12.85 -39.96
N ARG A 79 -24.12 -11.97 -39.15
CA ARG A 79 -23.43 -10.85 -38.46
C ARG A 79 -22.15 -11.27 -37.69
N ARG A 80 -22.00 -12.56 -37.35
CA ARG A 80 -20.75 -13.19 -36.86
C ARG A 80 -20.52 -14.51 -37.60
N ASN A 81 -19.54 -14.56 -38.50
CA ASN A 81 -19.04 -15.79 -39.10
C ASN A 81 -17.95 -16.39 -38.19
N LEU A 82 -18.21 -17.54 -37.59
CA LEU A 82 -17.31 -18.17 -36.61
C LEU A 82 -15.96 -18.59 -37.22
N LYS A 83 -15.94 -19.08 -38.46
CA LYS A 83 -14.71 -19.55 -39.12
C LYS A 83 -13.80 -18.37 -39.48
N ALA A 84 -14.40 -17.31 -40.03
CA ALA A 84 -13.69 -16.06 -40.29
C ALA A 84 -13.18 -15.42 -38.98
N ALA A 85 -14.03 -15.34 -37.96
CA ALA A 85 -13.64 -14.80 -36.65
C ALA A 85 -12.51 -15.61 -35.98
N ARG A 86 -12.52 -16.94 -36.11
CA ARG A 86 -11.44 -17.82 -35.63
C ARG A 86 -10.14 -17.56 -36.38
N ARG A 87 -10.19 -17.43 -37.70
CA ARG A 87 -9.02 -17.11 -38.52
C ARG A 87 -8.41 -15.77 -38.12
N THR A 88 -9.22 -14.72 -38.05
CA THR A 88 -8.79 -13.39 -37.60
C THR A 88 -8.17 -13.44 -36.20
N ALA A 89 -8.79 -14.17 -35.26
CA ALA A 89 -8.25 -14.31 -33.91
C ALA A 89 -6.88 -15.03 -33.91
N LEU A 90 -6.71 -16.08 -34.72
CA LEU A 90 -5.42 -16.77 -34.87
C LEU A 90 -4.36 -15.88 -35.53
N ASP A 91 -4.73 -15.05 -36.50
CA ASP A 91 -3.79 -14.12 -37.14
C ASP A 91 -3.28 -13.08 -36.13
N HIS A 92 -4.16 -12.49 -35.31
CA HIS A 92 -3.75 -11.62 -34.21
C HIS A 92 -2.96 -12.38 -33.13
N THR A 93 -3.26 -13.66 -32.90
CA THR A 93 -2.49 -14.47 -31.95
C THR A 93 -1.07 -14.71 -32.44
N ARG A 94 -0.88 -14.98 -33.73
CA ARG A 94 0.45 -15.09 -34.34
C ARG A 94 1.20 -13.77 -34.31
N ALA A 95 0.53 -12.67 -34.65
CA ALA A 95 1.12 -11.34 -34.56
C ALA A 95 1.63 -11.04 -33.13
N TYR A 96 0.78 -11.27 -32.12
CA TYR A 96 1.15 -11.11 -30.72
C TYR A 96 2.30 -12.04 -30.31
N GLY A 97 2.24 -13.32 -30.70
CA GLY A 97 3.29 -14.30 -30.42
C GLY A 97 4.62 -13.95 -31.06
N ASN A 98 4.62 -13.40 -32.27
CA ASN A 98 5.84 -12.95 -32.95
C ASN A 98 6.43 -11.69 -32.30
N GLU A 99 5.59 -10.78 -31.83
CA GLU A 99 6.03 -9.54 -31.18
C GLU A 99 6.60 -9.79 -29.78
N HIS A 100 5.96 -10.66 -28.99
CA HIS A 100 6.31 -10.87 -27.58
C HIS A 100 7.04 -12.18 -27.29
N GLY A 101 7.12 -13.10 -28.26
CA GLY A 101 7.72 -14.43 -28.09
C GLY A 101 6.90 -15.41 -27.23
N HIS A 102 5.68 -15.02 -26.83
CA HIS A 102 4.79 -15.82 -25.99
C HIS A 102 3.32 -15.38 -26.12
N LEU A 103 2.37 -16.19 -25.68
CA LEU A 103 0.94 -15.85 -25.69
C LEU A 103 0.41 -15.39 -24.33
N CYS A 104 1.26 -15.04 -23.37
CA CYS A 104 0.82 -14.66 -22.02
C CYS A 104 0.08 -13.32 -21.91
N ALA A 105 -0.62 -12.78 -22.91
CA ALA A 105 -1.24 -11.44 -22.89
C ALA A 105 -2.11 -11.13 -21.64
N PRO A 106 -2.03 -9.92 -21.04
CA PRO A 106 -2.94 -9.50 -19.97
C PRO A 106 -4.35 -9.28 -20.52
N THR A 107 -5.39 -9.36 -19.69
CA THR A 107 -6.79 -9.24 -20.16
C THR A 107 -7.12 -7.89 -20.81
N SER A 108 -6.34 -6.85 -20.52
CA SER A 108 -6.45 -5.52 -21.13
C SER A 108 -5.78 -5.42 -22.50
N ALA A 109 -4.89 -6.35 -22.88
CA ALA A 109 -4.11 -6.23 -24.10
C ALA A 109 -4.95 -6.32 -25.36
N ARG A 110 -4.50 -5.55 -26.36
CA ARG A 110 -5.07 -5.52 -27.69
C ARG A 110 -3.96 -5.68 -28.74
N GLN A 111 -4.24 -6.44 -29.79
CA GLN A 111 -3.40 -6.55 -30.99
C GLN A 111 -4.16 -5.88 -32.13
N ASP A 112 -3.68 -4.76 -32.66
CA ASP A 112 -4.33 -4.03 -33.76
C ASP A 112 -5.83 -3.77 -33.50
N GLY A 113 -6.16 -3.38 -32.26
CA GLY A 113 -7.54 -3.15 -31.84
C GLY A 113 -8.33 -4.43 -31.52
N PHE A 114 -7.85 -5.63 -31.81
CA PHE A 114 -8.46 -6.89 -31.39
C PHE A 114 -8.17 -7.17 -29.90
N PRO A 115 -9.17 -7.49 -29.04
CA PRO A 115 -8.97 -7.72 -27.62
C PRO A 115 -8.34 -9.10 -27.31
N ILE A 116 -7.10 -9.28 -27.73
CA ILE A 116 -6.35 -10.55 -27.69
C ILE A 116 -6.27 -11.13 -26.28
N GLY A 117 -6.10 -10.28 -25.27
CA GLY A 117 -6.04 -10.69 -23.86
C GLY A 117 -7.31 -11.38 -23.37
N LYS A 118 -8.48 -10.77 -23.63
CA LYS A 118 -9.78 -11.35 -23.28
C LYS A 118 -10.07 -12.63 -24.06
N TRP A 119 -9.69 -12.65 -25.34
CA TRP A 119 -9.89 -13.81 -26.20
C TRP A 119 -9.05 -15.01 -25.73
N LEU A 120 -7.75 -14.82 -25.46
CA LEU A 120 -6.86 -15.87 -24.93
C LEU A 120 -7.30 -16.35 -23.55
N HIS A 121 -7.72 -15.44 -22.66
CA HIS A 121 -8.29 -15.83 -21.37
C HIS A 121 -9.50 -16.76 -21.54
N SER A 122 -10.42 -16.42 -22.46
CA SER A 122 -11.58 -17.25 -22.76
C SER A 122 -11.20 -18.63 -23.32
N GLN A 123 -10.17 -18.70 -24.17
CA GLN A 123 -9.67 -19.97 -24.72
C GLN A 123 -9.04 -20.84 -23.62
N ARG A 124 -8.26 -20.26 -22.70
CA ARG A 124 -7.69 -20.98 -21.55
C ARG A 124 -8.77 -21.57 -20.66
N VAL A 125 -9.83 -20.81 -20.37
CA VAL A 125 -10.97 -21.29 -19.59
C VAL A 125 -11.65 -22.47 -20.28
N ARG A 126 -11.86 -22.40 -21.60
CA ARG A 126 -12.42 -23.51 -22.38
C ARG A 126 -11.50 -24.73 -22.41
N ALA A 127 -10.19 -24.53 -22.56
CA ALA A 127 -9.21 -25.61 -22.56
C ALA A 127 -9.21 -26.37 -21.23
N ARG A 128 -9.20 -25.64 -20.09
CA ARG A 128 -9.26 -26.24 -18.74
C ARG A 128 -10.54 -27.02 -18.47
N ARG A 129 -11.63 -26.68 -19.16
CA ARG A 129 -12.91 -27.40 -19.09
C ARG A 129 -13.03 -28.57 -20.08
N GLY A 130 -12.01 -28.83 -20.90
CA GLY A 130 -12.07 -29.80 -21.98
C GLY A 130 -13.06 -29.43 -23.09
N GLN A 131 -13.38 -28.14 -23.23
CA GLN A 131 -14.40 -27.61 -24.16
C GLN A 131 -13.78 -26.85 -25.35
N LEU A 132 -12.45 -26.77 -25.42
CA LEU A 132 -11.77 -26.13 -26.54
C LEU A 132 -11.71 -27.07 -27.74
N ASP A 133 -11.97 -26.53 -28.92
CA ASP A 133 -11.82 -27.24 -30.19
C ASP A 133 -10.37 -27.78 -30.32
N PRO A 134 -10.16 -29.10 -30.51
CA PRO A 134 -8.82 -29.69 -30.60
C PRO A 134 -7.93 -29.05 -31.66
N ALA A 135 -8.49 -28.66 -32.82
CA ALA A 135 -7.73 -28.01 -33.87
C ALA A 135 -7.25 -26.61 -33.45
N LEU A 136 -8.08 -25.88 -32.71
CA LEU A 136 -7.70 -24.59 -32.15
C LEU A 136 -6.66 -24.75 -31.02
N ASN A 137 -6.82 -25.76 -30.18
CA ASN A 137 -5.84 -26.08 -29.14
C ASN A 137 -4.46 -26.38 -29.75
N GLN A 138 -4.41 -27.18 -30.82
CA GLN A 138 -3.18 -27.46 -31.53
C GLN A 138 -2.57 -26.19 -32.13
N ALA A 139 -3.37 -25.38 -32.85
CA ALA A 139 -2.88 -24.15 -33.45
C ALA A 139 -2.30 -23.14 -32.44
N LEU A 140 -2.87 -23.06 -31.23
CA LEU A 140 -2.32 -22.22 -30.16
C LEU A 140 -1.02 -22.81 -29.58
N THR A 141 -0.96 -24.13 -29.45
CA THR A 141 0.22 -24.87 -28.94
C THR A 141 1.40 -24.79 -29.91
N ASP A 142 1.14 -24.77 -31.22
CA ASP A 142 2.15 -24.60 -32.25
C ASP A 142 2.79 -23.20 -32.19
N ILE A 143 2.02 -22.18 -31.78
CA ILE A 143 2.52 -20.81 -31.61
C ILE A 143 3.28 -20.68 -30.29
N ASP A 144 2.71 -21.18 -29.19
CA ASP A 144 3.33 -21.18 -27.87
C ASP A 144 2.95 -22.45 -27.12
N SER A 145 3.91 -23.35 -26.98
CA SER A 145 3.76 -24.63 -26.26
C SER A 145 3.23 -24.47 -24.82
N ARG A 146 3.39 -23.29 -24.22
CA ARG A 146 2.97 -22.96 -22.85
C ARG A 146 1.90 -21.87 -22.82
N TRP A 147 1.08 -21.73 -23.87
CA TRP A 147 0.03 -20.71 -23.93
C TRP A 147 -1.04 -20.84 -22.82
N ASN A 148 -1.26 -22.05 -22.31
CA ASN A 148 -2.18 -22.39 -21.21
C ASN A 148 -1.43 -23.08 -20.05
N PRO A 149 -0.63 -22.34 -19.27
CA PRO A 149 0.13 -22.91 -18.16
C PRO A 149 -0.77 -23.38 -17.00
N PRO A 150 -0.29 -24.30 -16.14
CA PRO A 150 -0.99 -24.72 -14.92
C PRO A 150 -0.87 -23.71 -13.77
N TRP A 151 -0.11 -22.63 -13.95
CA TRP A 151 0.04 -21.50 -13.03
C TRP A 151 -0.58 -20.21 -13.61
N PRO A 152 -0.68 -19.12 -12.82
CA PRO A 152 -1.19 -17.84 -13.30
C PRO A 152 -0.39 -17.24 -14.47
N THR A 153 -1.06 -16.64 -15.46
CA THR A 153 -0.42 -16.14 -16.70
C THR A 153 0.38 -14.85 -16.49
N ASP A 154 0.05 -14.08 -15.46
CA ASP A 154 0.86 -12.98 -14.95
C ASP A 154 2.21 -13.49 -14.41
N TRP A 155 2.24 -14.61 -13.67
CA TRP A 155 3.52 -15.22 -13.27
C TRP A 155 4.41 -15.54 -14.48
N GLN A 156 3.85 -16.14 -15.54
CA GLN A 156 4.62 -16.47 -16.74
C GLN A 156 5.08 -15.23 -17.51
N ARG A 157 4.28 -14.16 -17.51
CA ARG A 157 4.67 -12.86 -18.10
C ARG A 157 5.89 -12.27 -17.39
N GLU A 158 5.87 -12.21 -16.08
CA GLU A 158 7.01 -11.70 -15.30
C GLU A 158 8.26 -12.57 -15.50
N HIS A 159 8.09 -13.90 -15.62
CA HIS A 159 9.19 -14.79 -16.01
C HIS A 159 9.79 -14.41 -17.37
N HIS A 160 8.96 -14.09 -18.38
CA HIS A 160 9.44 -13.66 -19.69
C HIS A 160 10.16 -12.30 -19.64
N ILE A 161 9.68 -11.35 -18.82
CA ILE A 161 10.35 -10.06 -18.60
C ILE A 161 11.73 -10.28 -17.97
N ALA A 162 11.80 -11.08 -16.90
CA ALA A 162 13.07 -11.46 -16.27
C ALA A 162 14.00 -12.19 -17.24
N HIS A 163 13.47 -13.11 -18.05
CA HIS A 163 14.22 -13.83 -19.08
C HIS A 163 14.83 -12.87 -20.10
N ALA A 164 14.05 -11.92 -20.62
CA ALA A 164 14.52 -10.94 -21.58
C ALA A 164 15.63 -10.07 -20.99
N ALA A 165 15.48 -9.63 -19.75
CA ALA A 165 16.51 -8.86 -19.05
C ALA A 165 17.81 -9.65 -18.86
N VAL A 166 17.72 -10.93 -18.44
CA VAL A 166 18.89 -11.80 -18.30
C VAL A 166 19.56 -12.07 -19.66
N ALA A 167 18.78 -12.31 -20.71
CA ALA A 167 19.29 -12.49 -22.07
C ALA A 167 19.97 -11.22 -22.62
N ALA A 168 19.53 -10.04 -22.18
CA ALA A 168 20.15 -8.76 -22.49
C ALA A 168 21.41 -8.46 -21.64
N GLY A 169 21.78 -9.33 -20.70
CA GLY A 169 23.01 -9.24 -19.92
C GLY A 169 22.83 -8.93 -18.43
N SER A 170 21.60 -8.74 -17.94
CA SER A 170 21.37 -8.54 -16.49
C SER A 170 21.71 -9.81 -15.72
N ARG A 171 22.59 -9.70 -14.72
CA ARG A 171 22.94 -10.82 -13.84
C ARG A 171 21.93 -10.98 -12.71
N LEU A 172 21.54 -12.20 -12.38
CA LEU A 172 20.80 -12.48 -11.15
C LEU A 172 21.72 -12.27 -9.92
N ASP A 173 21.37 -11.32 -9.07
CA ASP A 173 22.12 -10.85 -7.89
C ASP A 173 21.22 -10.83 -6.63
N PRO A 174 20.72 -12.00 -6.18
CA PRO A 174 19.83 -12.11 -5.02
C PRO A 174 20.36 -11.45 -3.75
N GLU A 175 21.67 -11.50 -3.51
CA GLU A 175 22.35 -10.88 -2.36
C GLU A 175 22.34 -9.35 -2.38
N ALA A 176 22.15 -8.74 -3.55
CA ALA A 176 21.96 -7.30 -3.69
C ALA A 176 20.47 -6.91 -3.71
N GLY A 177 19.57 -7.90 -3.72
CA GLY A 177 18.13 -7.73 -3.80
C GLY A 177 17.61 -7.30 -5.17
N PHE A 178 18.25 -7.78 -6.24
CA PHE A 178 17.80 -7.55 -7.62
C PHE A 178 17.68 -6.07 -8.00
N ARG A 179 18.57 -5.22 -7.46
CA ARG A 179 18.54 -3.75 -7.67
C ARG A 179 18.92 -3.34 -9.10
N ASN A 180 19.53 -4.24 -9.85
CA ASN A 180 19.84 -4.07 -11.27
C ASN A 180 18.64 -4.38 -12.19
N PHE A 181 17.54 -4.91 -11.68
CA PHE A 181 16.26 -5.03 -12.38
C PHE A 181 15.36 -3.83 -12.06
N ASP A 182 14.31 -3.63 -12.85
CA ASP A 182 13.26 -2.70 -12.47
C ASP A 182 12.56 -3.15 -11.17
N ASP A 183 11.91 -2.21 -10.47
CA ASP A 183 11.36 -2.46 -9.13
C ASP A 183 10.33 -3.60 -9.10
N LEU A 184 9.51 -3.76 -10.14
CA LEU A 184 8.50 -4.81 -10.18
C LEU A 184 9.12 -6.18 -10.43
N THR A 185 10.01 -6.29 -11.42
CA THR A 185 10.72 -7.55 -11.73
C THR A 185 11.60 -7.99 -10.56
N GLY A 186 12.30 -7.05 -9.91
CA GLY A 186 13.14 -7.33 -8.75
C GLY A 186 12.32 -7.85 -7.55
N GLN A 187 11.15 -7.25 -7.28
CA GLN A 187 10.23 -7.75 -6.26
C GLN A 187 9.66 -9.13 -6.63
N TRP A 188 9.29 -9.35 -7.89
CA TRP A 188 8.83 -10.65 -8.36
C TRP A 188 9.89 -11.74 -8.19
N LEU A 189 11.15 -11.47 -8.58
CA LEU A 189 12.29 -12.38 -8.40
C LEU A 189 12.53 -12.69 -6.92
N TYR A 190 12.46 -11.68 -6.04
CA TYR A 190 12.58 -11.88 -4.61
C TYR A 190 11.47 -12.79 -4.06
N THR A 191 10.21 -12.56 -4.44
CA THR A 191 9.09 -13.44 -4.07
C THR A 191 9.30 -14.88 -4.54
N GLN A 192 9.91 -15.09 -5.72
CA GLN A 192 10.24 -16.44 -6.20
C GLN A 192 11.33 -17.10 -5.34
N CYS A 193 12.30 -16.32 -4.87
CA CYS A 193 13.37 -16.83 -4.00
C CYS A 193 12.81 -17.29 -2.65
N VAL A 194 11.98 -16.46 -2.01
CA VAL A 194 11.38 -16.75 -0.70
C VAL A 194 10.47 -17.98 -0.77
N ASN A 195 9.71 -18.13 -1.86
CA ASN A 195 8.74 -19.21 -2.03
C ASN A 195 9.28 -20.39 -2.86
N TYR A 196 10.59 -20.45 -3.14
CA TYR A 196 11.17 -21.36 -4.14
C TYR A 196 10.75 -22.83 -3.94
N THR A 197 10.74 -23.30 -2.69
CA THR A 197 10.37 -24.68 -2.34
C THR A 197 8.88 -24.98 -2.51
N ALA A 198 8.02 -23.97 -2.48
CA ALA A 198 6.58 -24.09 -2.67
C ALA A 198 6.16 -23.96 -4.15
N LEU A 199 7.06 -23.51 -5.04
CA LEU A 199 6.80 -23.41 -6.47
C LEU A 199 6.58 -24.78 -7.11
N GLN A 200 5.70 -24.83 -8.12
CA GLN A 200 5.49 -26.06 -8.90
C GLN A 200 6.79 -26.49 -9.62
N PRO A 201 7.02 -27.79 -9.88
CA PRO A 201 8.23 -28.26 -10.56
C PRO A 201 8.51 -27.57 -11.91
N GLY A 202 7.45 -27.26 -12.68
CA GLY A 202 7.59 -26.52 -13.94
C GLY A 202 8.05 -25.07 -13.75
N GLN A 203 7.62 -24.40 -12.69
CA GLN A 203 8.09 -23.04 -12.34
C GLN A 203 9.56 -23.09 -11.90
N GLN A 204 9.93 -24.05 -11.05
CA GLN A 204 11.33 -24.25 -10.63
C GLN A 204 12.24 -24.52 -11.83
N HIS A 205 11.80 -25.34 -12.80
CA HIS A 205 12.56 -25.59 -14.02
C HIS A 205 12.73 -24.33 -14.87
N LEU A 206 11.69 -23.51 -15.01
CA LEU A 206 11.76 -22.24 -15.74
C LEU A 206 12.70 -21.22 -15.07
N LEU A 207 12.70 -21.16 -13.73
CA LEU A 207 13.62 -20.32 -12.96
C LEU A 207 15.06 -20.85 -13.03
N ALA A 208 15.26 -22.16 -12.95
CA ALA A 208 16.58 -22.76 -13.11
C ALA A 208 17.19 -22.48 -14.49
N ARG A 209 16.37 -22.42 -15.55
CA ARG A 209 16.80 -21.99 -16.90
C ARG A 209 17.22 -20.52 -16.97
N LEU A 210 16.73 -19.66 -16.08
CA LEU A 210 17.23 -18.29 -15.91
C LEU A 210 18.56 -18.24 -15.15
N GLY A 211 18.97 -19.34 -14.52
CA GLY A 211 20.07 -19.39 -13.57
C GLY A 211 19.64 -19.25 -12.10
N LEU A 212 18.34 -19.06 -11.82
CA LEU A 212 17.83 -18.98 -10.45
C LEU A 212 17.57 -20.39 -9.89
N THR A 213 18.58 -20.93 -9.21
CA THR A 213 18.52 -22.27 -8.57
C THR A 213 18.20 -22.17 -7.08
N LYS A 214 17.83 -23.30 -6.45
CA LYS A 214 17.53 -23.35 -5.01
C LYS A 214 18.65 -22.79 -4.12
N PRO A 215 19.94 -23.14 -4.31
CA PRO A 215 21.02 -22.56 -3.51
C PRO A 215 21.15 -21.05 -3.71
N LEU A 216 21.03 -20.58 -4.94
CA LEU A 216 21.10 -19.15 -5.25
C LEU A 216 19.93 -18.38 -4.64
N ALA A 217 18.71 -18.92 -4.75
CA ALA A 217 17.51 -18.36 -4.15
C ALA A 217 17.62 -18.21 -2.61
N ALA A 218 18.33 -19.13 -1.95
CA ALA A 218 18.51 -19.09 -0.49
C ALA A 218 19.39 -17.90 -0.01
N THR A 219 20.15 -17.26 -0.91
CA THR A 219 20.98 -16.08 -0.59
C THR A 219 20.22 -14.75 -0.69
N ALA A 220 18.95 -14.79 -1.13
CA ALA A 220 18.20 -13.59 -1.48
C ALA A 220 17.89 -12.70 -0.28
N VAL A 221 18.17 -11.41 -0.44
CA VAL A 221 17.74 -10.35 0.47
C VAL A 221 16.78 -9.39 -0.25
N PRO A 222 15.80 -8.81 0.43
CA PRO A 222 14.90 -7.86 -0.22
C PRO A 222 15.60 -6.52 -0.51
N ASN A 223 15.12 -5.80 -1.53
CA ASN A 223 15.47 -4.40 -1.74
C ASN A 223 14.71 -3.50 -0.75
N PRO A 224 15.38 -2.80 0.19
CA PRO A 224 14.70 -1.93 1.15
C PRO A 224 14.06 -0.69 0.51
N ALA A 225 14.58 -0.26 -0.64
CA ALA A 225 14.16 0.97 -1.32
C ALA A 225 13.03 0.75 -2.32
N THR A 226 12.42 -0.45 -2.35
CA THR A 226 11.31 -0.75 -3.26
C THR A 226 10.10 0.16 -3.03
N ARG A 227 9.46 0.59 -4.11
CA ARG A 227 8.22 1.38 -4.06
C ARG A 227 6.99 0.47 -4.02
N HIS A 228 7.14 -0.76 -4.48
CA HIS A 228 6.09 -1.77 -4.58
C HIS A 228 6.43 -3.03 -3.77
N PRO A 229 6.64 -2.93 -2.44
CA PRO A 229 7.05 -4.08 -1.65
C PRO A 229 6.01 -5.19 -1.72
N ALA A 230 6.46 -6.37 -2.14
CA ALA A 230 5.73 -7.60 -1.96
C ALA A 230 5.52 -7.90 -0.47
N THR A 231 4.57 -8.78 -0.16
CA THR A 231 4.29 -9.17 1.23
C THR A 231 5.52 -9.79 1.88
N GLU A 232 6.27 -10.62 1.15
CA GLU A 232 7.49 -11.27 1.62
C GLU A 232 8.55 -10.26 2.05
N THR A 233 8.73 -9.18 1.28
CA THR A 233 9.67 -8.09 1.59
C THR A 233 9.32 -7.44 2.92
N GLY A 234 8.04 -7.10 3.13
CA GLY A 234 7.59 -6.50 4.39
C GLY A 234 7.69 -7.46 5.58
N LEU A 235 7.38 -8.74 5.39
CA LEU A 235 7.52 -9.77 6.42
C LEU A 235 8.99 -9.99 6.81
N HIS A 236 9.93 -9.92 5.87
CA HIS A 236 11.36 -9.99 6.17
C HIS A 236 11.77 -8.87 7.14
N TYR A 237 11.41 -7.61 6.83
CA TYR A 237 11.75 -6.48 7.70
C TYR A 237 10.98 -6.47 9.02
N ALA A 238 9.77 -7.03 9.05
CA ALA A 238 9.03 -7.22 10.29
C ALA A 238 9.72 -8.24 11.21
N ARG A 239 10.18 -9.38 10.66
CA ARG A 239 10.89 -10.42 11.44
C ARG A 239 12.21 -9.92 12.02
N THR A 240 13.01 -9.22 11.22
CA THR A 240 14.29 -8.65 11.65
C THR A 240 14.08 -7.59 12.75
N TRP A 241 13.12 -6.69 12.57
CA TRP A 241 12.74 -5.74 13.61
C TRP A 241 12.29 -6.44 14.91
N ALA A 242 11.40 -7.44 14.80
CA ALA A 242 10.87 -8.15 15.95
C ALA A 242 11.95 -9.00 16.65
N ALA A 243 12.94 -9.52 15.94
CA ALA A 243 14.09 -10.20 16.55
C ALA A 243 14.92 -9.24 17.41
N GLU A 244 15.05 -7.97 17.00
CA GLU A 244 15.79 -6.94 17.74
C GLU A 244 14.98 -6.34 18.91
N HIS A 245 13.67 -6.17 18.74
CA HIS A 245 12.83 -5.36 19.65
C HIS A 245 11.73 -6.16 20.38
N GLY A 246 11.47 -7.40 19.99
CA GLY A 246 10.43 -8.26 20.56
C GLY A 246 8.99 -7.87 20.24
N THR A 247 8.74 -6.86 19.41
CA THR A 247 7.38 -6.40 19.05
C THR A 247 7.35 -5.65 17.72
N LEU A 248 6.20 -5.65 17.05
CA LEU A 248 5.87 -4.86 15.87
C LEU A 248 5.12 -3.55 16.20
N ASP A 249 5.14 -3.13 17.47
CA ASP A 249 4.64 -1.82 17.86
C ASP A 249 5.69 -0.73 17.67
N LEU A 250 5.59 -0.04 16.53
CA LEU A 250 6.48 1.04 16.14
C LEU A 250 5.74 2.27 15.60
N PRO A 251 6.37 3.46 15.67
CA PRO A 251 5.87 4.66 15.01
C PRO A 251 5.72 4.49 13.49
N ARG A 252 4.77 5.21 12.89
CA ARG A 252 4.53 5.17 11.43
C ARG A 252 5.75 5.62 10.61
N THR A 253 6.60 6.46 11.19
CA THR A 253 7.79 7.05 10.53
C THR A 253 9.04 6.17 10.59
N THR A 254 8.97 5.04 11.29
CA THR A 254 10.10 4.14 11.49
C THR A 254 10.56 3.53 10.18
N HIS A 255 11.86 3.63 9.93
CA HIS A 255 12.57 2.89 8.89
C HIS A 255 13.44 1.84 9.57
N HIS A 256 13.49 0.64 9.02
CA HIS A 256 14.33 -0.45 9.48
C HIS A 256 15.16 -0.96 8.31
N ALA A 257 16.49 -0.90 8.44
CA ALA A 257 17.43 -1.21 7.35
C ALA A 257 17.11 -0.50 6.01
N GLY A 258 16.63 0.75 6.09
CA GLY A 258 16.22 1.55 4.92
C GLY A 258 14.78 1.30 4.43
N PHE A 259 14.11 0.24 4.88
CA PHE A 259 12.72 -0.06 4.52
C PHE A 259 11.73 0.73 5.39
N PRO A 260 10.69 1.38 4.82
CA PRO A 260 9.69 2.16 5.57
C PRO A 260 8.67 1.28 6.33
N LEU A 261 9.16 0.44 7.25
CA LEU A 261 8.40 -0.58 7.98
C LEU A 261 7.17 -0.02 8.70
N GLY A 262 7.28 1.16 9.32
CA GLY A 262 6.16 1.80 10.02
C GLY A 262 4.99 2.15 9.11
N ARG A 263 5.27 2.58 7.88
CA ARG A 263 4.24 2.87 6.88
C ARG A 263 3.62 1.57 6.35
N TRP A 264 4.44 0.54 6.13
CA TRP A 264 3.99 -0.76 5.66
C TRP A 264 3.04 -1.41 6.68
N LEU A 265 3.41 -1.51 7.96
CA LEU A 265 2.55 -2.09 9.00
C LEU A 265 1.22 -1.35 9.18
N VAL A 266 1.21 -0.02 9.08
CA VAL A 266 -0.04 0.76 9.12
C VAL A 266 -0.97 0.39 7.97
N ARG A 267 -0.43 0.15 6.76
CA ARG A 267 -1.23 -0.31 5.62
C ARG A 267 -1.75 -1.73 5.86
N GLN A 268 -0.93 -2.64 6.38
CA GLN A 268 -1.35 -4.02 6.67
C GLN A 268 -2.49 -4.07 7.70
N ARG A 269 -2.38 -3.32 8.80
CA ARG A 269 -3.45 -3.20 9.81
C ARG A 269 -4.75 -2.68 9.21
N HIS A 270 -4.66 -1.66 8.35
CA HIS A 270 -5.83 -1.10 7.68
C HIS A 270 -6.49 -2.12 6.74
N GLN A 271 -5.70 -2.83 5.93
CA GLN A 271 -6.20 -3.88 5.04
C GLN A 271 -6.87 -5.03 5.81
N ALA A 272 -6.25 -5.49 6.89
CA ALA A 272 -6.84 -6.53 7.74
C ALA A 272 -8.16 -6.10 8.39
N ASN A 273 -8.26 -4.85 8.86
CA ASN A 273 -9.50 -4.33 9.43
C ASN A 273 -10.59 -4.19 8.36
N LEU A 274 -10.28 -3.66 7.18
CA LEU A 274 -11.21 -3.61 6.05
C LEU A 274 -11.68 -5.00 5.63
N HIS A 275 -10.77 -5.98 5.59
CA HIS A 275 -11.11 -7.36 5.24
C HIS A 275 -12.07 -7.98 6.27
N ARG A 276 -11.83 -7.76 7.57
CA ARG A 276 -12.70 -8.22 8.65
C ARG A 276 -14.10 -7.59 8.61
N GLU A 277 -14.22 -6.36 8.11
CA GLU A 277 -15.51 -5.69 7.92
C GLU A 277 -16.29 -6.24 6.72
N LEU A 278 -15.59 -6.75 5.70
CA LEU A 278 -16.17 -7.14 4.41
C LEU A 278 -16.27 -8.66 4.21
N SER A 279 -15.59 -9.47 5.03
CA SER A 279 -15.46 -10.91 4.83
C SER A 279 -15.36 -11.66 6.15
N ASP A 280 -15.99 -12.84 6.20
CA ASP A 280 -15.89 -13.80 7.30
C ASP A 280 -14.65 -14.71 7.21
N THR A 281 -13.83 -14.54 6.17
CA THR A 281 -12.59 -15.31 6.00
C THR A 281 -11.40 -14.61 6.66
N PRO A 282 -10.44 -15.36 7.24
CA PRO A 282 -9.20 -14.77 7.74
C PRO A 282 -8.48 -13.99 6.65
N TRP A 283 -7.91 -12.85 7.01
CA TRP A 283 -7.14 -12.07 6.05
C TRP A 283 -5.85 -12.83 5.70
N PRO A 284 -5.46 -13.01 4.41
CA PRO A 284 -4.43 -13.95 3.99
C PRO A 284 -3.05 -13.82 4.65
N HIS A 285 -2.73 -12.68 5.25
CA HIS A 285 -1.42 -12.43 5.87
C HIS A 285 -1.50 -12.27 7.40
N GLU A 286 -2.68 -12.50 7.98
CA GLU A 286 -2.91 -12.35 9.42
C GLU A 286 -2.06 -13.33 10.23
N GLU A 287 -2.04 -14.59 9.82
CA GLU A 287 -1.27 -15.65 10.50
C GLU A 287 0.24 -15.37 10.45
N ALA A 288 0.77 -14.99 9.27
CA ALA A 288 2.19 -14.71 9.11
C ALA A 288 2.69 -13.57 9.99
N LEU A 289 1.87 -12.52 10.21
CA LEU A 289 2.20 -11.42 11.12
C LEU A 289 1.96 -11.79 12.58
N ALA A 290 0.92 -12.57 12.89
CA ALA A 290 0.63 -13.04 14.24
C ALA A 290 1.70 -13.99 14.78
N CYS A 291 2.35 -14.79 13.92
CA CYS A 291 3.51 -15.58 14.28
C CYS A 291 4.73 -14.72 14.68
N ILE A 292 4.81 -13.47 14.20
CA ILE A 292 5.89 -12.54 14.54
C ILE A 292 5.57 -11.77 15.83
N ASP A 293 4.36 -11.23 15.92
CA ASP A 293 3.83 -10.54 17.10
C ASP A 293 2.32 -10.79 17.17
N PRO A 294 1.79 -11.53 18.17
CA PRO A 294 0.35 -11.77 18.31
C PRO A 294 -0.48 -10.48 18.43
N TYR A 295 0.14 -9.38 18.84
CA TYR A 295 -0.45 -8.05 18.97
C TYR A 295 0.01 -7.10 17.86
N TRP A 296 0.40 -7.62 16.69
CA TRP A 296 0.73 -6.79 15.52
C TRP A 296 -0.47 -5.92 15.10
N ASN A 297 -1.71 -6.42 15.21
CA ASN A 297 -2.97 -5.71 14.99
C ASN A 297 -3.95 -6.00 16.14
N PRO A 298 -3.77 -5.35 17.31
CA PRO A 298 -4.55 -5.67 18.49
C PRO A 298 -6.01 -5.18 18.34
N PRO A 299 -6.98 -5.79 19.04
CA PRO A 299 -8.39 -5.37 19.00
C PRO A 299 -8.65 -4.03 19.71
N TRP A 300 -7.65 -3.47 20.40
CA TRP A 300 -7.67 -2.13 20.97
C TRP A 300 -6.84 -1.14 20.16
N GLY A 301 -6.97 0.16 20.48
CA GLY A 301 -6.20 1.19 19.79
C GLY A 301 -4.68 1.11 20.04
N MET A 302 -3.88 1.30 18.99
CA MET A 302 -2.40 1.31 19.04
C MET A 302 -1.81 2.28 20.07
N LYS A 303 -2.53 3.32 20.49
CA LYS A 303 -2.09 4.23 21.56
C LYS A 303 -1.94 3.52 22.90
N TRP A 304 -2.81 2.55 23.20
CA TRP A 304 -2.69 1.73 24.40
C TRP A 304 -1.48 0.81 24.27
N GLN A 305 -1.33 0.11 23.14
CA GLN A 305 -0.20 -0.79 22.86
C GLN A 305 1.15 -0.10 23.08
N ARG A 306 1.31 1.11 22.53
CA ARG A 306 2.55 1.92 22.66
C ARG A 306 2.87 2.29 24.08
N ARG A 307 1.85 2.59 24.87
CA ARG A 307 2.04 2.94 26.28
C ARG A 307 2.34 1.71 27.12
N TYR A 308 1.71 0.58 26.82
CA TYR A 308 2.00 -0.69 27.44
C TYR A 308 3.46 -1.11 27.18
N GLN A 309 3.91 -1.10 25.91
CA GLN A 309 5.30 -1.46 25.59
C GLN A 309 6.31 -0.48 26.21
N ALA A 310 6.04 0.83 26.16
CA ALA A 310 6.89 1.83 26.81
C ALA A 310 6.95 1.66 28.33
N ALA A 311 5.84 1.24 28.96
CA ALA A 311 5.79 0.99 30.40
C ALA A 311 6.58 -0.27 30.73
N ARG A 312 6.31 -1.38 30.02
CA ARG A 312 7.02 -2.65 30.15
C ARG A 312 8.53 -2.50 30.02
N ALA A 313 9.01 -1.75 29.03
CA ALA A 313 10.44 -1.51 28.81
C ALA A 313 11.13 -0.73 29.95
N GLN A 314 10.36 0.01 30.77
CA GLN A 314 10.89 0.77 31.92
C GLN A 314 10.77 0.00 33.23
N LEU A 315 10.06 -1.12 33.25
CA LEU A 315 9.92 -1.96 34.43
C LEU A 315 11.07 -2.97 34.46
N THR A 316 11.74 -3.05 35.61
CA THR A 316 12.74 -4.10 35.83
C THR A 316 12.00 -5.44 36.01
N PRO A 317 12.44 -6.54 35.38
CA PRO A 317 11.88 -7.86 35.64
C PRO A 317 11.87 -8.16 37.15
N GLY A 318 10.70 -8.53 37.69
CA GLY A 318 10.53 -8.77 39.12
C GLY A 318 10.31 -7.53 40.00
N HIS A 319 10.21 -6.32 39.44
CA HIS A 319 9.85 -5.12 40.19
C HIS A 319 8.43 -5.21 40.75
N ALA A 320 8.29 -5.18 42.08
CA ALA A 320 6.98 -5.14 42.73
C ALA A 320 6.30 -3.79 42.49
N LEU A 321 5.16 -3.80 41.78
CA LEU A 321 4.45 -2.58 41.41
C LEU A 321 3.79 -1.85 42.58
N ALA A 322 3.58 -2.49 43.74
CA ALA A 322 2.90 -1.96 44.93
C ALA A 322 1.76 -0.95 44.62
N PRO A 323 0.67 -1.37 43.95
CA PRO A 323 -0.37 -0.46 43.45
C PRO A 323 -1.10 0.29 44.56
N ASN A 324 -1.26 -0.33 45.73
CA ASN A 324 -1.80 0.27 46.95
C ASN A 324 -0.95 1.43 47.51
N GLN A 325 0.31 1.54 47.10
CA GLN A 325 1.22 2.64 47.45
C GLN A 325 1.40 3.64 46.29
N GLY A 326 0.67 3.47 45.18
CA GLY A 326 0.71 4.38 44.04
C GLY A 326 1.94 4.21 43.14
N PHE A 327 2.39 2.97 42.97
CA PHE A 327 3.46 2.59 42.04
C PHE A 327 4.83 3.20 42.35
N PRO A 328 5.35 3.02 43.58
CA PRO A 328 6.68 3.50 43.95
C PRO A 328 7.76 2.85 43.07
N GLY A 329 8.86 3.58 42.88
CA GLY A 329 10.00 3.13 42.04
C GLY A 329 9.75 3.17 40.53
N THR A 330 8.52 3.44 40.08
CA THR A 330 8.24 3.63 38.65
C THR A 330 8.48 5.09 38.22
N PRO A 331 8.90 5.33 36.97
CA PRO A 331 8.88 6.68 36.39
C PRO A 331 7.49 7.31 36.49
N ASP A 332 7.42 8.64 36.65
CA ASP A 332 6.18 9.36 36.94
C ASP A 332 5.04 9.04 35.95
N TRP A 333 5.36 9.04 34.65
CA TRP A 333 4.36 8.77 33.62
C TRP A 333 3.91 7.30 33.65
N THR A 334 4.81 6.36 33.95
CA THR A 334 4.54 4.90 33.99
C THR A 334 3.62 4.58 35.13
N GLY A 335 3.95 5.02 36.35
CA GLY A 335 3.08 4.82 37.52
C GLY A 335 1.71 5.48 37.36
N GLN A 336 1.67 6.69 36.79
CA GLN A 336 0.39 7.35 36.47
C GLN A 336 -0.41 6.58 35.42
N TRP A 337 0.25 6.02 34.41
CA TRP A 337 -0.42 5.24 33.37
C TRP A 337 -0.98 3.93 33.92
N LEU A 338 -0.22 3.21 34.74
CA LEU A 338 -0.65 1.99 35.44
C LEU A 338 -1.84 2.26 36.36
N TYR A 339 -1.80 3.34 37.15
CA TYR A 339 -2.94 3.75 37.96
C TYR A 339 -4.19 4.01 37.11
N ASN A 340 -4.05 4.73 35.99
CA ASN A 340 -5.18 4.96 35.09
C ASN A 340 -5.74 3.63 34.52
N GLN A 341 -4.91 2.59 34.33
CA GLN A 341 -5.41 1.28 33.89
C GLN A 341 -6.25 0.61 34.98
N CYS A 342 -5.83 0.74 36.25
CA CYS A 342 -6.59 0.24 37.40
C CYS A 342 -7.98 0.87 37.49
N THR A 343 -8.09 2.19 37.26
CA THR A 343 -9.37 2.91 37.33
C THR A 343 -10.41 2.48 36.30
N VAL A 344 -10.00 1.77 35.24
CA VAL A 344 -10.87 1.29 34.17
C VAL A 344 -10.73 -0.22 33.94
N TYR A 345 -10.14 -0.95 34.90
CA TYR A 345 -9.67 -2.32 34.71
C TYR A 345 -10.78 -3.26 34.23
N ASP A 346 -11.96 -3.18 34.83
CA ASP A 346 -13.11 -4.03 34.49
C ASP A 346 -13.65 -3.80 33.06
N ASN A 347 -13.34 -2.63 32.47
CA ASN A 347 -13.72 -2.28 31.09
C ASN A 347 -12.59 -2.55 30.07
N LEU A 348 -11.42 -3.00 30.52
CA LEU A 348 -10.33 -3.38 29.62
C LEU A 348 -10.66 -4.68 28.90
N HIS A 349 -10.17 -4.82 27.67
CA HIS A 349 -10.27 -6.07 26.92
C HIS A 349 -9.61 -7.22 27.71
N PRO A 350 -10.12 -8.48 27.68
CA PRO A 350 -9.55 -9.58 28.47
C PRO A 350 -8.04 -9.79 28.25
N HIS A 351 -7.57 -9.67 27.01
CA HIS A 351 -6.13 -9.76 26.72
C HIS A 351 -5.32 -8.55 27.25
N GLN A 352 -5.93 -7.36 27.41
CA GLN A 352 -5.25 -6.24 28.09
C GLN A 352 -5.10 -6.52 29.58
N GLN A 353 -6.11 -7.14 30.20
CA GLN A 353 -6.04 -7.58 31.60
C GLN A 353 -4.95 -8.64 31.77
N GLN A 354 -4.86 -9.61 30.86
CA GLN A 354 -3.76 -10.60 30.87
C GLN A 354 -2.39 -9.93 30.73
N LEU A 355 -2.23 -9.02 29.77
CA LEU A 355 -0.97 -8.28 29.58
C LEU A 355 -0.55 -7.48 30.82
N LEU A 356 -1.50 -6.93 31.58
CA LEU A 356 -1.24 -6.24 32.85
C LEU A 356 -0.93 -7.23 33.97
N ALA A 357 -1.61 -8.37 34.03
CA ALA A 357 -1.32 -9.44 34.97
C ALA A 357 0.10 -9.99 34.78
N ASP A 358 0.57 -10.11 33.53
CA ASP A 358 1.94 -10.51 33.20
C ASP A 358 2.99 -9.48 33.69
N LEU A 359 2.59 -8.22 33.93
CA LEU A 359 3.41 -7.20 34.60
C LEU A 359 3.31 -7.23 36.13
N GLY A 360 2.53 -8.14 36.70
CA GLY A 360 2.25 -8.21 38.13
C GLY A 360 1.14 -7.25 38.60
N LEU A 361 0.21 -6.87 37.72
CA LEU A 361 -0.97 -6.08 38.06
C LEU A 361 -2.24 -6.91 37.88
N THR A 362 -2.65 -7.63 38.92
CA THR A 362 -3.86 -8.45 38.91
C THR A 362 -5.13 -7.61 39.09
N ALA A 363 -6.31 -8.24 38.94
CA ALA A 363 -7.59 -7.60 39.24
C ALA A 363 -7.73 -7.18 40.71
N GLU A 364 -7.13 -7.93 41.64
CA GLU A 364 -7.12 -7.58 43.06
C GLU A 364 -6.23 -6.36 43.31
N ASP A 365 -5.04 -6.35 42.72
CA ASP A 365 -4.12 -5.21 42.79
C ASP A 365 -4.73 -3.95 42.21
N ALA A 366 -5.46 -4.06 41.09
CA ALA A 366 -6.16 -2.96 40.47
C ALA A 366 -7.25 -2.37 41.38
N ARG A 367 -8.00 -3.21 42.11
CA ARG A 367 -8.98 -2.75 43.11
C ARG A 367 -8.33 -2.09 44.32
N ALA A 368 -7.15 -2.56 44.72
CA ALA A 368 -6.37 -1.99 45.82
C ALA A 368 -5.58 -0.72 45.42
N ALA A 369 -5.52 -0.38 44.14
CA ALA A 369 -4.67 0.68 43.62
C ALA A 369 -5.02 2.07 44.17
N GLN A 370 -4.01 2.79 44.65
CA GLN A 370 -4.14 4.16 45.14
C GLN A 370 -3.48 5.14 44.16
N PRO A 371 -4.00 6.38 44.05
CA PRO A 371 -3.33 7.39 43.23
C PRO A 371 -1.95 7.70 43.80
N ARG A 372 -0.97 7.93 42.91
CA ARG A 372 0.38 8.35 43.30
C ARG A 372 0.30 9.65 44.12
N ARG A 373 0.67 9.57 45.39
CA ARG A 373 0.76 10.76 46.26
C ARG A 373 2.06 11.49 45.95
N ILE A 374 2.04 12.37 44.96
CA ILE A 374 3.12 13.35 44.81
C ILE A 374 2.97 14.33 45.98
N PRO A 375 3.97 14.48 46.87
CA PRO A 375 3.91 15.49 47.91
C PRO A 375 3.58 16.84 47.28
N GLN A 376 2.61 17.56 47.84
CA GLN A 376 2.12 18.80 47.27
C GLN A 376 3.25 19.82 47.02
N ALA A 377 4.32 19.74 47.83
CA ALA A 377 5.55 20.49 47.67
C ALA A 377 6.34 20.09 46.41
N ALA A 378 6.60 18.80 46.18
CA ALA A 378 7.33 18.31 45.00
C ALA A 378 6.58 18.62 43.68
N ALA A 379 5.25 18.45 43.67
CA ALA A 379 4.42 18.79 42.52
C ALA A 379 4.43 20.30 42.20
N PHE A 380 4.54 21.14 43.25
CA PHE A 380 4.67 22.57 43.08
C PHE A 380 6.06 22.95 42.56
N THR A 381 7.13 22.39 43.13
CA THR A 381 8.52 22.65 42.70
C THR A 381 8.74 22.29 41.22
N ALA A 382 8.25 21.13 40.77
CA ALA A 382 8.36 20.73 39.37
C ALA A 382 7.60 21.69 38.43
N GLY A 383 6.36 22.04 38.77
CA GLY A 383 5.60 23.01 37.98
C GLY A 383 6.22 24.42 37.96
N LEU A 384 6.82 24.83 39.08
CA LEU A 384 7.55 26.10 39.19
C LEU A 384 8.81 26.12 38.31
N ALA A 385 9.54 25.00 38.20
CA ALA A 385 10.69 24.89 37.31
C ALA A 385 10.31 25.06 35.83
N HIS A 386 9.22 24.38 35.40
CA HIS A 386 8.68 24.56 34.05
C HIS A 386 8.15 25.97 33.80
N ALA A 387 7.51 26.60 34.80
CA ALA A 387 7.07 27.99 34.71
C ALA A 387 8.27 28.95 34.51
N ARG A 388 9.37 28.77 35.26
CA ARG A 388 10.61 29.55 35.07
C ARG A 388 11.21 29.35 33.69
N ALA A 389 11.28 28.11 33.21
CA ALA A 389 11.83 27.80 31.89
C ALA A 389 10.98 28.43 30.78
N TRP A 390 9.66 28.33 30.88
CA TRP A 390 8.73 28.98 29.95
C TRP A 390 8.88 30.51 29.96
N ALA A 391 8.91 31.12 31.15
CA ALA A 391 9.05 32.57 31.30
C ALA A 391 10.39 33.08 30.75
N ARG A 392 11.47 32.30 30.86
CA ARG A 392 12.75 32.64 30.20
C ARG A 392 12.64 32.70 28.68
N GLN A 393 11.81 31.83 28.08
CA GLN A 393 11.63 31.77 26.62
C GLN A 393 10.61 32.79 26.10
N HIS A 394 9.54 33.07 26.87
CA HIS A 394 8.38 33.83 26.39
C HIS A 394 8.15 35.15 27.12
N GLY A 395 8.90 35.41 28.19
CA GLY A 395 8.85 36.64 29.00
C GLY A 395 7.62 36.77 29.92
N ASN A 396 6.74 35.77 29.99
CA ASN A 396 5.52 35.81 30.82
C ASN A 396 5.00 34.38 31.11
N LEU A 397 4.01 34.28 32.00
CA LEU A 397 3.27 33.04 32.32
C LEU A 397 1.88 32.98 31.69
N ALA A 398 1.64 33.67 30.57
CA ALA A 398 0.39 33.62 29.80
C ALA A 398 0.27 32.34 28.94
N VAL A 399 0.48 31.19 29.57
CA VAL A 399 0.46 29.86 28.94
C VAL A 399 -0.98 29.44 28.59
N PRO A 400 -1.29 29.12 27.32
CA PRO A 400 -2.59 28.54 26.95
C PRO A 400 -2.84 27.23 27.68
N GLU A 401 -4.09 26.93 28.07
CA GLU A 401 -4.43 25.70 28.78
C GLU A 401 -3.91 24.40 28.14
N PRO A 402 -4.00 24.18 26.81
CA PRO A 402 -3.50 22.95 26.19
C PRO A 402 -1.98 22.90 26.06
N ALA A 403 -1.27 24.01 26.29
CA ALA A 403 0.17 24.09 26.06
C ALA A 403 0.96 23.25 27.06
N ARG A 404 2.01 22.62 26.53
CA ARG A 404 2.97 21.81 27.28
C ARG A 404 4.37 22.39 27.15
N HIS A 405 5.14 22.29 28.22
CA HIS A 405 6.58 22.58 28.23
C HIS A 405 7.30 21.27 28.49
N ASP A 406 8.10 20.78 27.53
CA ASP A 406 8.81 19.48 27.62
C ASP A 406 7.89 18.32 28.07
N GLY A 407 6.68 18.26 27.50
CA GLY A 407 5.68 17.24 27.86
C GLY A 407 4.89 17.52 29.14
N TYR A 408 5.34 18.43 30.01
CA TYR A 408 4.62 18.85 31.21
C TYR A 408 3.41 19.73 30.86
N ARG A 409 2.24 19.45 31.44
CA ARG A 409 0.98 20.20 31.19
C ARG A 409 0.96 21.55 31.91
N LEU A 410 1.88 22.44 31.53
CA LEU A 410 2.11 23.72 32.18
C LEU A 410 0.86 24.62 32.17
N GLY A 411 0.12 24.67 31.06
CA GLY A 411 -1.11 25.46 30.96
C GLY A 411 -2.19 25.03 31.97
N ALA A 412 -2.43 23.72 32.06
CA ALA A 412 -3.36 23.15 33.03
C ALA A 412 -2.87 23.34 34.49
N TRP A 413 -1.56 23.24 34.73
CA TRP A 413 -0.98 23.47 36.05
C TRP A 413 -1.14 24.92 36.51
N LEU A 414 -0.82 25.91 35.66
CA LEU A 414 -1.01 27.33 35.97
C LEU A 414 -2.49 27.67 36.19
N ARG A 415 -3.40 27.10 35.38
CA ARG A 415 -4.86 27.21 35.60
C ARG A 415 -5.26 26.72 36.99
N ALA A 416 -4.72 25.58 37.43
CA ALA A 416 -4.98 25.04 38.76
C ALA A 416 -4.44 25.94 39.88
N GLN A 417 -3.24 26.53 39.73
CA GLN A 417 -2.69 27.46 40.71
C GLN A 417 -3.52 28.75 40.80
N ARG A 418 -3.92 29.34 39.66
CA ARG A 418 -4.80 30.52 39.61
C ARG A 418 -6.13 30.26 40.30
N ARG A 419 -6.76 29.11 40.04
CA ARG A 419 -8.01 28.70 40.69
C ARG A 419 -7.86 28.58 42.21
N ARG A 420 -6.71 28.10 42.70
CA ARG A 420 -6.43 28.01 44.14
C ARG A 420 -6.18 29.38 44.75
N ALA A 421 -5.43 30.25 44.08
CA ALA A 421 -5.20 31.62 44.51
C ALA A 421 -6.52 32.42 44.61
N ASN A 422 -7.37 32.35 43.59
CA ASN A 422 -8.68 33.02 43.58
C ASN A 422 -9.65 32.51 44.64
N ARG A 423 -9.37 31.35 45.24
CA ARG A 423 -10.17 30.77 46.33
C ARG A 423 -9.52 30.99 47.70
N GLY A 424 -8.39 31.71 47.77
CA GLY A 424 -7.61 31.86 49.01
C GLY A 424 -6.98 30.56 49.51
N LYS A 425 -6.84 29.54 48.64
CA LYS A 425 -6.35 28.20 48.99
C LYS A 425 -4.93 27.91 48.50
N LEU A 426 -4.23 28.91 47.95
CA LEU A 426 -2.83 28.79 47.57
C LEU A 426 -1.95 29.35 48.72
N PRO A 427 -1.03 28.56 49.29
CA PRO A 427 -0.12 29.03 50.33
C PRO A 427 0.67 30.27 49.89
N THR A 428 0.88 31.20 50.81
CA THR A 428 1.51 32.51 50.54
C THR A 428 2.88 32.39 49.87
N ASP A 429 3.72 31.45 50.29
CA ASP A 429 5.06 31.24 49.70
C ASP A 429 4.99 30.81 48.23
N ARG A 430 3.93 30.08 47.85
CA ARG A 430 3.71 29.64 46.47
C ARG A 430 3.20 30.76 45.58
N THR A 431 2.35 31.62 46.13
CA THR A 431 1.92 32.86 45.48
C THR A 431 3.13 33.75 45.20
N LYS A 432 3.97 34.01 46.21
CA LYS A 432 5.22 34.79 46.07
C LYS A 432 6.18 34.19 45.04
N ALA A 433 6.32 32.87 45.03
CA ALA A 433 7.19 32.18 44.07
C ALA A 433 6.74 32.32 42.61
N LEU A 434 5.44 32.42 42.35
CA LEU A 434 4.88 32.65 41.02
C LEU A 434 4.92 34.14 40.64
N GLU A 435 4.64 35.04 41.57
CA GLU A 435 4.76 36.50 41.39
C GLU A 435 6.19 36.91 41.06
N ALA A 436 7.18 36.26 41.67
CA ALA A 436 8.60 36.48 41.38
C ALA A 436 8.99 36.12 39.93
N ILE A 437 8.22 35.26 39.25
CA ILE A 437 8.44 34.88 37.86
C ILE A 437 7.69 35.83 36.92
N ASP A 438 6.44 36.11 37.24
CA ASP A 438 5.58 37.02 36.49
C ASP A 438 4.58 37.68 37.45
N PRO A 439 4.70 38.99 37.73
CA PRO A 439 3.76 39.70 38.60
C PRO A 439 2.30 39.62 38.14
N HIS A 440 2.07 39.36 36.84
CA HIS A 440 0.75 39.28 36.23
C HIS A 440 0.29 37.83 36.01
N TRP A 441 0.92 36.85 36.68
CA TRP A 441 0.60 35.44 36.49
C TRP A 441 -0.87 35.08 36.79
N ASN A 442 -1.56 35.85 37.66
CA ASN A 442 -2.97 35.66 38.02
C ASN A 442 -3.80 36.96 37.92
N PRO A 443 -4.22 37.38 36.71
CA PRO A 443 -4.96 38.63 36.54
C PRO A 443 -6.44 38.49 36.95
N ALA A 444 -7.00 39.54 37.56
CA ALA A 444 -8.35 39.56 38.14
C ALA A 444 -9.51 39.26 37.14
N GLY A 445 -9.28 39.39 35.82
CA GLY A 445 -10.25 39.12 34.75
C GLY A 445 -9.98 37.88 33.90
N GLY A 446 -9.01 37.03 34.29
CA GLY A 446 -8.55 35.90 33.47
C GLY A 446 -7.64 36.32 32.30
N LEU A 447 -7.06 35.33 31.59
CA LEU A 447 -6.02 35.54 30.56
C LEU A 447 -6.51 36.19 29.24
N ARG A 448 -7.81 36.53 29.13
CA ARG A 448 -8.43 36.95 27.86
C ARG A 448 -7.89 38.28 27.30
N TRP A 449 -7.30 39.12 28.13
CA TRP A 449 -6.75 40.42 27.70
C TRP A 449 -5.25 40.36 27.33
N HIS A 450 -4.50 39.37 27.84
CA HIS A 450 -3.05 39.25 27.61
C HIS A 450 -2.67 38.65 26.25
N GLN A 451 -3.59 37.97 25.57
CA GLN A 451 -3.40 37.43 24.21
C GLN A 451 -3.29 38.51 23.11
N ARG A 452 -3.41 39.80 23.48
CA ARG A 452 -3.37 40.95 22.55
C ARG A 452 -2.12 41.84 22.67
N LEU A 453 -1.17 41.52 23.55
CA LEU A 453 0.07 42.30 23.66
C LEU A 453 1.16 41.71 22.74
N PRO A 454 1.79 42.52 21.87
CA PRO A 454 2.88 42.04 21.02
C PRO A 454 4.10 41.70 21.88
N HIS A 455 4.80 40.62 21.51
CA HIS A 455 6.07 40.19 22.09
C HIS A 455 7.05 41.38 22.13
N ARG A 456 7.51 41.78 23.32
CA ARG A 456 8.67 42.68 23.44
C ARG A 456 9.93 41.88 23.12
N PRO A 457 10.73 42.22 22.09
CA PRO A 457 12.02 41.59 21.90
C PRO A 457 13.01 42.06 22.97
N HIS A 458 13.92 41.17 23.36
CA HIS A 458 14.93 41.41 24.38
C HIS A 458 15.78 42.65 24.08
N ALA A 459 15.91 43.54 25.06
CA ALA A 459 16.89 44.60 25.04
C ALA A 459 18.29 43.99 25.26
N HIS A 460 19.14 44.07 24.24
CA HIS A 460 20.57 43.78 24.38
C HIS A 460 21.19 44.80 25.35
N HIS A 461 21.68 44.32 26.49
CA HIS A 461 22.66 45.05 27.28
C HIS A 461 23.97 45.13 26.48
N ARG A 462 24.32 46.32 26.01
CA ARG A 462 25.71 46.70 25.71
C ARG A 462 26.24 47.57 26.85
N PRO A 463 27.50 47.42 27.27
CA PRO A 463 28.06 48.22 28.34
C PRO A 463 28.44 49.62 27.85
N HIS A 464 28.31 50.59 28.74
CA HIS A 464 28.77 51.98 28.57
C HIS A 464 30.25 52.04 28.16
N PRO A 465 30.62 53.03 27.34
CA PRO A 465 31.47 54.07 27.90
C PRO A 465 31.05 55.47 27.45
N GLY A 466 31.25 56.46 28.32
CA GLY A 466 31.04 57.86 27.95
C GLY A 466 31.13 58.82 29.13
N HIS A 467 32.34 59.09 29.59
CA HIS A 467 32.67 60.42 30.10
C HIS A 467 33.13 61.28 28.93
N HIS A 468 32.44 62.40 28.75
CA HIS A 468 32.92 63.74 28.40
C HIS A 468 31.93 64.45 27.47
N GLY A 469 31.45 65.57 27.98
CA GLY A 469 30.41 66.36 27.36
C GLY A 469 30.91 67.41 26.36
N ARG A 470 29.89 68.05 25.77
CA ARG A 470 29.89 69.35 25.10
C ARG A 470 30.67 69.44 23.79
N LEU A 471 29.93 69.65 22.70
CA LEU A 471 29.71 71.01 22.19
C LEU A 471 28.58 71.03 21.16
N GLN A 472 27.83 72.13 21.20
CA GLN A 472 26.75 72.47 20.30
C GLN A 472 27.27 72.73 18.89
N ARG A 473 26.52 72.31 17.86
CA ARG A 473 26.03 73.20 16.79
C ARG A 473 25.02 72.48 15.90
N ALA A 474 23.86 73.11 15.78
CA ALA A 474 22.85 72.88 14.76
C ALA A 474 23.25 73.59 13.43
N PRO A 475 22.38 73.69 12.43
CA PRO A 475 21.67 72.65 11.69
C PRO A 475 21.83 72.87 10.17
N ARG A 476 21.30 71.97 9.32
CA ARG A 476 20.62 72.39 8.08
C ARG A 476 19.75 71.26 7.53
N ARG A 477 18.46 71.61 7.38
CA ARG A 477 17.45 70.90 6.61
C ARG A 477 17.67 71.19 5.12
N HIS A 478 17.27 70.27 4.26
CA HIS A 478 16.44 70.51 3.06
C HIS A 478 16.04 69.11 2.54
N SER A 479 14.72 68.84 2.45
CA SER A 479 13.89 68.92 1.23
C SER A 479 14.19 67.74 0.30
N GLU A 480 13.27 67.08 -0.38
CA GLU A 480 11.80 67.04 -0.48
C GLU A 480 11.57 65.97 -1.56
N MET A 481 10.41 65.28 -1.52
CA MET A 481 9.56 64.89 -2.67
C MET A 481 10.23 64.18 -3.89
N ALA A 482 9.66 63.16 -4.54
CA ALA A 482 8.26 62.87 -4.80
C ALA A 482 8.18 61.60 -5.70
N VAL A 483 7.02 60.91 -5.63
CA VAL A 483 6.23 60.38 -6.76
C VAL A 483 6.73 59.12 -7.51
N HIS A 484 6.07 57.97 -7.20
CA HIS A 484 5.20 57.12 -8.07
C HIS A 484 5.50 56.95 -9.60
N PRO A 485 4.90 55.96 -10.31
CA PRO A 485 4.69 54.53 -10.03
C PRO A 485 4.74 53.61 -11.31
N VAL A 486 4.31 52.34 -11.16
CA VAL A 486 3.54 51.51 -12.14
C VAL A 486 4.26 50.56 -13.17
N LEU A 487 3.66 49.35 -13.26
CA LEU A 487 3.61 48.30 -14.33
C LEU A 487 4.52 47.05 -14.31
N GLN A 488 3.88 45.92 -13.95
CA GLN A 488 3.84 44.57 -14.56
C GLN A 488 4.90 44.16 -15.62
N LEU A 489 5.48 42.95 -15.46
CA LEU A 489 5.24 41.76 -16.32
C LEU A 489 6.24 40.60 -16.04
N ARG A 490 5.68 39.37 -16.09
CA ARG A 490 6.24 38.06 -16.56
C ARG A 490 7.55 37.46 -15.96
N GLN A 491 7.43 36.17 -15.65
CA GLN A 491 8.53 35.19 -15.46
C GLN A 491 9.26 34.87 -16.78
N PRO A 492 10.45 34.22 -16.74
CA PRO A 492 10.48 32.75 -16.94
C PRO A 492 11.60 32.00 -16.17
N GLY A 493 11.62 30.67 -16.35
CA GLY A 493 12.35 29.66 -15.57
C GLY A 493 13.87 29.54 -15.78
N TYR A 494 14.45 28.57 -15.07
CA TYR A 494 15.83 28.12 -15.29
C TYR A 494 15.95 26.60 -15.04
N GLU A 495 16.43 25.91 -16.06
CA GLU A 495 16.97 24.54 -16.06
C GLU A 495 18.43 24.62 -16.51
N ARG A 496 19.18 23.53 -16.25
CA ARG A 496 20.53 23.14 -16.77
C ARG A 496 21.72 23.50 -15.88
N ASP A 497 22.39 22.52 -15.27
CA ASP A 497 23.30 21.47 -15.81
C ASP A 497 24.76 21.93 -15.73
N CYS A 498 25.61 21.11 -15.14
CA CYS A 498 27.04 21.01 -15.46
C CYS A 498 27.54 19.63 -14.98
N GLY A 499 27.88 18.77 -15.93
CA GLY A 499 28.63 17.55 -15.72
C GLY A 499 30.10 17.74 -16.10
N SER A 500 30.99 17.05 -15.36
CA SER A 500 32.17 16.30 -15.85
C SER A 500 33.30 17.08 -16.58
N ARG A 501 34.61 16.81 -16.43
CA ARG A 501 35.34 15.51 -16.43
C ARG A 501 36.88 15.75 -16.25
N PHE A 502 37.58 14.71 -15.76
CA PHE A 502 38.99 14.29 -16.00
C PHE A 502 40.17 15.21 -15.55
N ASP A 503 41.34 14.73 -15.11
CA ASP A 503 42.04 13.45 -15.33
C ASP A 503 43.09 13.09 -14.23
N VAL A 504 43.28 11.78 -14.06
CA VAL A 504 44.45 10.92 -13.73
C VAL A 504 45.76 11.47 -13.12
N THR A 505 46.27 10.84 -12.04
CA THR A 505 47.57 10.10 -12.00
C THR A 505 47.83 9.34 -10.68
N MET A 506 48.60 8.24 -10.81
CA MET A 506 48.99 7.25 -9.79
C MET A 506 49.93 7.77 -8.67
N GLY A 507 49.98 7.06 -7.55
CA GLY A 507 51.09 7.12 -6.58
C GLY A 507 50.90 6.17 -5.38
N VAL A 508 51.98 5.48 -5.02
CA VAL A 508 52.10 4.26 -4.19
C VAL A 508 52.45 4.60 -2.72
N THR A 509 52.37 3.58 -1.83
CA THR A 509 52.99 3.41 -0.48
C THR A 509 52.29 4.12 0.69
N ILE A 510 52.04 3.55 1.89
CA ILE A 510 52.40 2.29 2.61
C ILE A 510 51.13 1.76 3.28
#